data_AF-A0A7N0SVV6-F1
#
_entry.id   AF-A0A7N0SVV6-F1
#
_cell.length_a   1.000
_cell.length_b   1.000
_cell.length_c   1.000
_cell.angle_alpha   90.00
_cell.angle_beta   90.00
_cell.angle_gamma   90.00
#
_symmetry.space_group_name_H-M   'P 1'
#
loop_
_entity.id
_entity.type
_entity.pdbx_description
1 polymer ?
#
loop_
_entity_poly.entity_id
_entity_poly.type
_entity_poly.pdbx_seq_one_letter_code
_entity_poly.pdbx_strand_id
1 'polypeptide(L)' 'MRLVELYRPYLFFKAIFDDKNTDKLRAAARNSIDSADTFYFQFDPKTINWEDYMMNVHLPGAVKFLFK' A
#
# COMPACT_ATOMS: atom_id res chain seq x y z
N MET A 1 -16.49 10.88 -14.31
CA MET A 1 -17.04 9.57 -13.88
C MET A 1 -16.04 8.42 -13.90
N ARG A 2 -15.10 8.38 -14.86
CA ARG A 2 -14.22 7.22 -15.09
C ARG A 2 -13.26 6.87 -13.91
N LEU A 3 -12.87 7.86 -13.10
CA LEU A 3 -12.14 7.67 -11.83
C LEU A 3 -12.96 6.94 -10.75
N VAL A 4 -14.24 7.30 -10.60
CA VAL A 4 -15.14 6.67 -9.62
C VAL A 4 -15.36 5.20 -9.98
N GLU A 5 -15.49 4.89 -11.27
CA GLU A 5 -15.61 3.51 -11.76
C GLU A 5 -14.34 2.69 -11.45
N LEU A 6 -13.16 3.28 -11.62
CA LEU A 6 -11.89 2.64 -11.31
C LEU A 6 -11.75 2.30 -9.82
N TYR A 7 -12.11 3.22 -8.93
CA TYR A 7 -11.95 3.01 -7.49
C TYR A 7 -13.14 2.31 -6.83
N ARG A 8 -14.31 2.27 -7.47
CA ARG A 8 -15.52 1.60 -6.96
C ARG A 8 -15.27 0.18 -6.42
N PRO A 9 -14.58 -0.73 -7.14
CA PRO A 9 -14.35 -2.09 -6.66
C PRO A 9 -13.40 -2.17 -5.46
N TYR A 10 -12.65 -1.12 -5.15
CA TYR A 10 -11.71 -1.09 -4.03
C TYR A 10 -12.28 -0.36 -2.82
N LEU A 11 -12.97 0.78 -3.03
CA LEU A 11 -13.52 1.63 -1.97
C LEU A 11 -14.84 1.10 -1.38
N PHE A 12 -15.67 0.44 -2.20
CA PHE A 12 -16.97 -0.06 -1.76
C PHE A 12 -17.00 -1.58 -1.59
N PHE A 13 -15.84 -2.22 -1.57
CA PHE A 13 -15.74 -3.64 -1.31
C PHE A 13 -16.01 -3.92 0.17
N LYS A 14 -17.04 -4.72 0.45
CA LYS A 14 -17.41 -5.11 1.81
C LYS A 14 -16.60 -6.32 2.27
N ALA A 15 -15.29 -6.16 2.34
CA ALA A 15 -14.43 -7.16 2.95
C ALA A 15 -13.38 -6.49 3.83
N ILE A 16 -12.86 -7.26 4.76
CA ILE A 16 -11.73 -6.89 5.60
C ILE A 16 -10.54 -7.65 5.06
N PHE A 17 -9.46 -6.93 4.76
CA PHE A 17 -8.17 -7.54 4.45
C PHE A 17 -7.43 -7.74 5.78
N ASP A 18 -7.24 -9.01 6.18
CA ASP A 18 -6.47 -9.36 7.37
C ASP A 18 -4.97 -9.37 7.03
N ASP A 19 -4.22 -8.47 7.63
CA ASP A 19 -2.77 -8.34 7.46
C ASP A 19 -1.96 -8.96 8.61
N LYS A 20 -2.60 -9.69 9.54
CA LYS A 20 -1.93 -10.29 10.71
C LYS A 20 -0.68 -11.09 10.40
N ASN A 21 -0.67 -11.86 9.31
CA ASN A 21 0.51 -12.67 8.95
C ASN A 21 1.67 -11.78 8.50
N THR A 22 1.38 -10.72 7.75
CA THR A 22 2.36 -9.71 7.35
C THR A 22 2.87 -8.96 8.58
N ASP A 23 1.99 -8.57 9.50
CA ASP A 23 2.38 -7.93 10.76
C ASP A 23 3.31 -8.80 11.60
N LYS A 24 3.01 -10.09 11.74
CA LYS A 24 3.90 -11.05 12.40
C LYS A 24 5.23 -11.19 11.70
N LEU A 25 5.24 -11.27 10.37
CA LEU A 25 6.47 -11.35 9.58
C LEU A 25 7.36 -10.12 9.79
N ARG A 26 6.78 -8.91 9.75
CA ARG A 26 7.51 -7.66 10.00
C ARG A 26 8.05 -7.59 11.42
N ALA A 27 7.28 -8.04 12.41
CA ALA A 27 7.73 -8.10 13.80
C ALA A 27 8.90 -9.09 13.98
N ALA A 28 8.84 -10.25 13.34
CA ALA A 28 9.94 -11.23 13.36
C ALA A 28 11.20 -10.67 12.67
N ALA A 29 11.05 -10.05 11.49
CA ALA A 29 12.17 -9.45 10.76
C ALA A 29 12.85 -8.31 11.53
N ARG A 30 12.09 -7.45 12.22
CA ARG A 30 12.64 -6.37 13.07
C ARG A 30 13.46 -6.89 14.26
N ASN A 31 13.15 -8.10 14.73
CA ASN A 31 13.87 -8.76 15.82
C ASN A 31 14.99 -9.70 15.31
N SER A 32 15.18 -9.78 13.98
CA SER A 32 16.28 -10.56 13.38
C SER A 32 17.62 -9.91 13.69
N ILE A 33 18.63 -10.74 13.94
CA ILE A 33 20.03 -10.31 14.08
C ILE A 33 20.60 -9.97 12.69
N ASP A 34 20.00 -10.50 11.62
CA ASP A 34 20.38 -10.22 10.23
C ASP A 34 19.79 -8.87 9.77
N SER A 35 20.67 -7.97 9.37
CA SER A 35 20.28 -6.66 8.84
C SER A 35 19.58 -6.74 7.48
N ALA A 36 19.81 -7.83 6.74
CA ALA A 36 19.15 -8.07 5.46
C ALA A 36 17.64 -8.31 5.64
N ASP A 37 17.24 -9.12 6.62
CA ASP A 37 15.82 -9.37 6.91
C ASP A 37 15.10 -8.07 7.29
N THR A 38 15.75 -7.26 8.14
CA THR A 38 15.20 -5.96 8.53
C THR A 38 15.02 -5.05 7.32
N PHE A 39 15.94 -5.06 6.35
CA PHE A 39 15.87 -4.25 5.14
C PHE A 39 14.78 -4.74 4.17
N TYR A 40 14.74 -6.04 3.86
CA TYR A 40 13.79 -6.60 2.88
C TYR A 40 12.35 -6.58 3.36
N PHE A 41 12.12 -6.74 4.67
CA PHE A 41 10.78 -6.80 5.25
C PHE A 41 10.35 -5.49 5.93
N GLN A 42 11.03 -4.36 5.64
CA GLN A 42 10.65 -3.03 6.16
C GLN A 42 9.51 -2.34 5.41
N PHE A 43 8.63 -3.09 4.76
CA PHE A 43 7.45 -2.52 4.12
C PHE A 43 6.34 -2.32 5.16
N ASP A 44 6.25 -1.12 5.73
CA ASP A 44 5.15 -0.72 6.60
C ASP A 44 4.25 0.27 5.85
N PRO A 45 3.02 -0.11 5.45
CA PRO A 45 2.09 0.81 4.80
C PRO A 45 1.82 2.06 5.66
N LYS A 46 1.99 1.98 6.98
CA LYS A 46 1.75 3.11 7.90
C LYS A 46 2.84 4.18 7.85
N THR A 47 4.02 3.89 7.28
CA THR A 47 5.10 4.89 7.16
C THR A 47 4.98 5.74 5.89
N ILE A 48 4.09 5.36 4.97
CA ILE A 48 3.85 6.10 3.74
C ILE A 48 3.05 7.37 4.08
N ASN A 49 3.52 8.53 3.60
CA ASN A 49 2.67 9.72 3.55
C ASN A 49 1.63 9.52 2.44
N TRP A 50 0.48 8.95 2.81
CA TRP A 50 -0.57 8.59 1.85
C TRP A 50 -1.18 9.79 1.15
N GLU A 51 -1.26 10.94 1.81
CA GLU A 51 -1.77 12.16 1.19
C GLU A 51 -0.85 12.61 0.07
N ASP A 52 0.45 12.75 0.36
CA ASP A 52 1.46 13.13 -0.63
C ASP A 52 1.51 12.12 -1.79
N TYR A 53 1.57 10.82 -1.48
CA TYR A 53 1.59 9.77 -2.49
C TYR A 53 0.35 9.83 -3.40
N MET A 54 -0.85 9.96 -2.84
CA MET A 54 -2.08 9.99 -3.63
C MET A 54 -2.13 11.21 -4.55
N MET A 55 -1.77 12.38 -4.02
CA MET A 55 -1.88 13.65 -4.73
C MET A 55 -0.80 13.83 -5.78
N ASN A 56 0.44 13.44 -5.47
CA ASN A 56 1.60 13.77 -6.29
C ASN A 56 2.10 12.60 -7.15
N VAL A 57 1.72 11.35 -6.82
CA VAL A 57 2.17 10.16 -7.56
C VAL A 57 0.99 9.38 -8.15
N HIS A 58 0.06 8.94 -7.32
CA HIS A 58 -0.95 7.95 -7.73
C HIS A 58 -2.00 8.52 -8.69
N LEU A 59 -2.70 9.59 -8.31
CA LEU A 59 -3.75 10.19 -9.15
C LEU A 59 -3.20 10.73 -10.48
N PRO A 60 -2.08 11.48 -10.52
CA PRO A 60 -1.48 11.92 -11.78
C PRO A 60 -1.08 10.75 -12.69
N GLY A 61 -0.50 9.69 -12.13
CA GLY A 61 -0.16 8.47 -12.86
C GLY A 61 -1.40 7.78 -13.44
N ALA A 62 -2.44 7.61 -12.63
CA ALA A 62 -3.71 7.04 -13.08
C ALA A 62 -4.28 7.84 -14.26
N VAL A 63 -4.34 9.17 -14.16
CA VAL A 63 -4.77 10.07 -15.25
C VAL A 63 -3.96 9.84 -16.52
N LYS A 64 -2.62 9.83 -16.41
CA LYS A 64 -1.71 9.72 -17.57
C LYS A 64 -1.83 8.38 -18.31
N PHE A 65 -2.04 7.29 -17.59
CA PHE A 65 -1.94 5.94 -18.17
C PHE A 65 -3.28 5.25 -18.39
N LEU A 66 -4.28 5.50 -17.54
CA LEU A 66 -5.56 4.78 -17.56
C LEU A 66 -6.68 5.52 -18.30
N PHE A 67 -6.51 6.83 -18.54
CA PHE A 67 -7.53 7.69 -19.16
C PHE A 67 -7.11 8.25 -20.51
N LYS A 68 -6.24 7.55 -21.24
CA LYS A 68 -6.02 7.80 -22.67
C LYS A 68 -7.29 7.56 -23.49
#